data_AF-A0A368YKL4-F1
#
_entry.id   AF-A0A368YKL4-F1
#
_cell.length_a   1.000
_cell.length_b   1.000
_cell.length_c   1.000
_cell.angle_alpha   90.00
_cell.angle_beta   90.00
_cell.angle_gamma   90.00
#
_symmetry.space_group_name_H-M   'P 1'
#
loop_
_entity.id
_entity.type
_entity.pdbx_description
1 polymer ?
#
loop_
_entity_poly.entity_id
_entity_poly.type
_entity_poly.pdbx_seq_one_letter_code
_entity_poly.pdbx_strand_id
1 'polypeptide(L)'
;MSVSFARFVPQLPMAPSRARFALTWPGDGWALACLLVAAALAIWALLDGRREYQSSRPRHLGLRVVLDLSASMGVQDAGATRLAQALARLDKARRQVAGAGPKSDCLELVAVGAEPGAVQALPLAGDLPATLAGGLRHEGAEVGSLVAAAMLPQVDCVLTHVLVLTDMPPVAMTAGEGVDVIWDQVGAPVGNAGIRQLQVMQSAFGQTTSEIRVEGVVSGQDLPGALVLDAPSGQQQLSIHPMPEAEGRWFATAAYAGPGEYAARLAAADGYDGDDKVVTQLQRPASLAVDWRLSDLARPAGLAEGGPGDLLVAEGDGLPADALARPVLLTYPGFSLGNQPGHIGPFIEDAALLSMVSFDALEAAMPSAWPGPLPPGFAPVLVDDAGGVLVARREQPKGLIVPAPVPILPDPARNLSLTLFFSALADLAMPEAQEQALEWRDGQGRIVANAWRESMTGRPLGPPADLHRLAQLSRVSTGAPFWPWLVLASLLALLAERLLRLARRSEAVS
;
A
#
# COMPACT_ATOMS: atom_id res chain seq x y z
N MET A 1 -62.67 -60.17 11.69
CA MET A 1 -62.67 -59.11 10.66
C MET A 1 -61.33 -58.42 10.70
N SER A 2 -60.53 -58.57 9.65
CA SER A 2 -59.41 -57.71 9.31
C SER A 2 -59.03 -58.03 7.86
N VAL A 3 -59.78 -57.44 6.93
CA VAL A 3 -59.46 -57.53 5.50
C VAL A 3 -58.32 -56.54 5.25
N SER A 4 -57.12 -57.06 5.04
CA SER A 4 -55.94 -56.25 4.72
C SER A 4 -56.02 -55.76 3.27
N PHE A 5 -55.90 -54.44 3.13
CA PHE A 5 -55.87 -53.69 1.86
C PHE A 5 -54.74 -54.14 0.91
N ALA A 6 -53.78 -54.93 1.40
CA ALA A 6 -52.64 -55.45 0.63
C ALA A 6 -53.01 -56.47 -0.48
N ARG A 7 -54.25 -56.99 -0.50
CA ARG A 7 -54.72 -57.87 -1.59
C ARG A 7 -55.23 -57.15 -2.83
N PHE A 8 -55.40 -55.82 -2.78
CA PHE A 8 -55.95 -55.03 -3.89
C PHE A 8 -54.92 -54.11 -4.56
N VAL A 9 -53.63 -54.22 -4.19
CA VAL A 9 -52.55 -53.47 -4.85
C VAL A 9 -51.82 -54.41 -5.83
N PRO A 10 -51.93 -54.21 -7.15
CA PRO A 10 -51.12 -54.95 -8.11
C PRO A 10 -49.63 -54.68 -7.85
N GLN A 11 -48.81 -55.72 -7.87
CA GLN A 11 -47.36 -55.63 -7.67
C GLN A 11 -46.77 -54.59 -8.64
N LEU A 12 -46.25 -53.49 -8.09
CA LEU A 12 -45.47 -52.52 -8.86
C LEU A 12 -44.23 -53.26 -9.41
N PRO A 13 -43.90 -53.10 -10.70
CA PRO A 13 -42.72 -53.74 -11.27
C PRO A 13 -41.47 -53.30 -10.51
N MET A 14 -40.62 -54.27 -10.14
CA MET A 14 -39.35 -54.01 -9.48
C MET A 14 -38.55 -52.99 -10.28
N ALA A 15 -38.06 -51.94 -9.62
CA ALA A 15 -37.14 -50.98 -10.21
C ALA A 15 -35.90 -51.73 -10.75
N PRO A 16 -35.46 -51.47 -12.00
CA PRO A 16 -34.29 -52.14 -12.54
C PRO A 16 -33.04 -51.78 -11.72
N SER A 17 -32.33 -52.81 -11.25
CA SER A 17 -31.14 -52.74 -10.39
C SER A 17 -29.85 -52.30 -11.09
N ARG A 18 -29.94 -51.60 -12.23
CA ARG A 18 -28.75 -51.16 -12.97
C ARG A 18 -28.43 -49.71 -12.65
N ALA A 19 -27.23 -49.49 -12.10
CA ALA A 19 -26.65 -48.17 -11.92
C ALA A 19 -26.69 -47.39 -13.25
N ARG A 20 -27.28 -46.19 -13.25
CA ARG A 20 -27.45 -45.35 -14.45
C ARG A 20 -26.12 -44.90 -15.08
N PHE A 21 -25.00 -45.06 -14.39
CA PHE A 21 -23.65 -44.81 -14.89
C PHE A 21 -22.76 -46.03 -14.59
N ALA A 22 -22.84 -47.05 -15.44
CA ALA A 22 -21.79 -48.05 -15.53
C ALA A 22 -20.78 -47.60 -16.59
N LEU A 23 -19.51 -47.42 -16.22
CA LEU A 23 -18.42 -47.27 -17.19
C LEU A 23 -18.31 -48.61 -17.95
N THR A 24 -19.05 -48.74 -19.04
CA THR A 24 -18.89 -49.85 -19.96
C THR A 24 -17.72 -49.53 -20.86
N TRP A 25 -16.74 -50.43 -20.92
CA TRP A 25 -15.68 -50.37 -21.94
C TRP A 25 -16.33 -50.23 -23.32
N PRO A 26 -15.87 -49.30 -24.17
CA PRO A 26 -16.44 -49.16 -25.50
C PRO A 26 -16.27 -50.50 -26.23
N GLY A 27 -17.31 -50.92 -26.97
CA GLY A 27 -17.36 -52.23 -27.63
C GLY A 27 -16.25 -52.46 -28.66
N ASP A 28 -15.44 -51.43 -28.94
CA ASP A 28 -14.32 -51.46 -29.87
C ASP A 28 -13.04 -50.98 -29.18
N GLY A 29 -12.46 -51.86 -28.35
CA GLY A 29 -11.27 -51.52 -27.57
C GLY A 29 -10.03 -51.20 -28.40
N TRP A 30 -9.99 -51.64 -29.67
CA TRP A 30 -8.89 -51.30 -30.59
C TRP A 30 -8.95 -49.85 -31.07
N ALA A 31 -10.15 -49.34 -31.40
CA ALA A 31 -10.33 -47.93 -31.71
C ALA A 31 -10.00 -47.03 -30.51
N LEU A 32 -10.36 -47.45 -29.29
CA LEU A 32 -9.98 -46.75 -28.06
C LEU A 32 -8.46 -46.75 -27.87
N ALA A 33 -7.79 -47.90 -28.07
CA ALA A 33 -6.34 -47.99 -27.96
C ALA A 33 -5.62 -47.06 -28.95
N CYS A 34 -6.08 -46.99 -30.20
CA CYS A 34 -5.53 -46.06 -31.19
C CYS A 34 -5.70 -44.59 -30.79
N LEU A 35 -6.86 -44.20 -30.21
CA LEU A 35 -7.08 -42.85 -29.70
C LEU A 35 -6.17 -42.52 -28.52
N LEU A 36 -5.98 -43.46 -27.58
CA LEU A 36 -5.10 -43.27 -26.44
C LEU A 36 -3.64 -43.13 -26.88
N VAL A 37 -3.20 -43.94 -27.84
CA VAL A 37 -1.85 -43.82 -28.44
C VAL A 37 -1.70 -42.49 -29.16
N ALA A 38 -2.69 -42.06 -29.95
CA ALA A 38 -2.67 -40.76 -30.61
C ALA A 38 -2.55 -39.59 -29.62
N ALA A 39 -3.32 -39.63 -28.52
CA ALA A 39 -3.28 -38.63 -27.46
C ALA A 39 -1.92 -38.63 -26.73
N ALA A 40 -1.39 -39.80 -26.39
CA ALA A 40 -0.08 -39.92 -25.75
C ALA A 40 1.04 -39.37 -26.65
N LEU A 41 1.02 -39.69 -27.95
CA LEU A 41 1.98 -39.18 -28.93
C LEU A 41 1.86 -37.67 -29.13
N ALA A 42 0.64 -37.11 -29.12
CA ALA A 42 0.43 -35.67 -29.22
C ALA A 42 0.92 -34.93 -27.97
N ILE A 43 0.66 -35.46 -26.77
CA ILE A 43 1.21 -34.92 -25.52
C ILE A 43 2.74 -34.98 -25.53
N TRP A 44 3.31 -36.08 -26.00
CA TRP A 44 4.76 -36.21 -26.11
C TRP A 44 5.33 -35.22 -27.13
N ALA A 45 4.68 -35.04 -28.28
CA ALA A 45 5.07 -34.03 -29.26
C ALA A 45 5.04 -32.60 -28.68
N LEU A 46 4.05 -32.27 -27.85
CA LEU A 46 3.98 -30.98 -27.15
C LEU A 46 5.12 -30.82 -26.14
N LEU A 47 5.44 -31.87 -25.38
CA LEU A 47 6.54 -31.85 -24.42
C LEU A 47 7.91 -31.74 -25.11
N ASP A 48 8.11 -32.47 -26.21
CA ASP A 48 9.34 -32.43 -27.00
C ASP A 48 9.48 -31.09 -27.75
N GLY A 49 8.40 -30.60 -28.35
CA GLY A 49 8.35 -29.28 -28.99
C GLY A 49 8.59 -28.14 -27.99
N ARG A 50 8.10 -28.25 -26.75
CA ARG A 50 8.39 -27.29 -25.67
C ARG A 50 9.87 -27.33 -25.28
N ARG A 51 10.47 -28.51 -25.17
CA ARG A 51 11.91 -28.66 -24.89
C ARG A 51 12.75 -28.08 -26.02
N GLU A 52 12.36 -28.31 -27.28
CA GLU A 52 13.07 -27.77 -28.44
C GLU A 52 12.89 -26.24 -28.57
N TYR A 53 11.70 -25.72 -28.29
CA TYR A 53 11.47 -24.28 -28.21
C TYR A 53 12.34 -23.61 -27.12
N GLN A 54 12.54 -24.31 -25.99
CA GLN A 54 13.43 -23.86 -24.93
C GLN A 54 14.92 -23.98 -25.32
N SER A 55 15.32 -25.02 -26.07
CA SER A 55 16.70 -25.24 -26.53
C SER A 55 17.09 -24.34 -27.72
N SER A 56 16.11 -23.91 -28.51
CA SER A 56 16.27 -23.00 -29.66
C SER A 56 16.25 -21.52 -29.28
N ARG A 57 16.14 -21.20 -27.98
CA ARG A 57 16.42 -19.85 -27.49
C ARG A 57 17.83 -19.43 -27.94
N PRO A 58 18.01 -18.17 -28.37
CA PRO A 58 19.21 -17.83 -29.12
C PRO A 58 20.45 -17.95 -28.23
N ARG A 59 21.58 -18.37 -28.83
CA ARG A 59 22.90 -18.53 -28.18
C ARG A 59 23.53 -17.21 -27.71
N HIS A 60 22.72 -16.19 -27.48
CA HIS A 60 23.11 -14.87 -27.01
C HIS A 60 22.80 -14.67 -25.55
N LEU A 61 23.73 -14.03 -24.86
CA LEU A 61 23.57 -13.53 -23.52
C LEU A 61 23.44 -12.01 -23.59
N GLY A 62 22.20 -11.54 -23.51
CA GLY A 62 21.91 -10.15 -23.21
C GLY A 62 21.68 -9.97 -21.72
N LEU A 63 22.48 -9.12 -21.08
CA LEU A 63 22.37 -8.83 -19.65
C LEU A 63 22.10 -7.35 -19.44
N ARG A 64 21.01 -7.03 -18.75
CA ARG A 64 20.84 -5.70 -18.16
C ARG A 64 21.28 -5.73 -16.71
N VAL A 65 22.14 -4.80 -16.34
CA VAL A 65 22.50 -4.53 -14.96
C VAL A 65 21.75 -3.31 -14.48
N VAL A 66 20.94 -3.48 -13.45
CA VAL A 66 20.33 -2.39 -12.69
C VAL A 66 21.20 -2.18 -11.46
N LEU A 67 21.92 -1.08 -11.41
CA LEU A 67 22.83 -0.75 -10.32
C LEU A 67 22.24 0.36 -9.47
N ASP A 68 22.02 0.06 -8.21
CA ASP A 68 21.63 1.05 -7.21
C ASP A 68 22.82 1.94 -6.85
N LEU A 69 22.61 3.25 -6.92
CA LEU A 69 23.56 4.29 -6.56
C LEU A 69 23.02 5.19 -5.46
N SER A 70 21.95 4.81 -4.76
CA SER A 70 21.38 5.60 -3.68
C SER A 70 22.37 5.83 -2.53
N ALA A 71 22.02 6.74 -1.62
CA ALA A 71 22.88 7.10 -0.50
C ALA A 71 23.19 5.92 0.45
N SER A 72 22.27 4.97 0.62
CA SER A 72 22.43 3.77 1.47
C SER A 72 23.50 2.81 0.94
N MET A 73 23.76 2.81 -0.37
CA MET A 73 24.88 2.09 -0.97
C MET A 73 26.24 2.62 -0.51
N GLY A 74 26.29 3.79 0.13
CA GLY A 74 27.48 4.36 0.75
C GLY A 74 27.84 3.81 2.13
N VAL A 75 26.93 3.05 2.75
CA VAL A 75 27.17 2.46 4.07
C VAL A 75 28.35 1.49 4.04
N GLN A 76 29.19 1.55 5.06
CA GLN A 76 30.33 0.64 5.24
C GLN A 76 29.85 -0.72 5.74
N ASP A 77 30.25 -1.78 5.05
CA ASP A 77 29.98 -3.16 5.43
C ASP A 77 31.17 -4.06 5.09
N ALA A 78 31.57 -4.91 6.03
CA ALA A 78 32.71 -5.83 5.90
C ALA A 78 34.02 -5.18 5.35
N GLY A 79 34.27 -3.91 5.72
CA GLY A 79 35.49 -3.18 5.34
C GLY A 79 35.47 -2.50 3.96
N ALA A 80 34.33 -2.45 3.28
CA ALA A 80 34.12 -1.70 2.05
C ALA A 80 32.70 -1.09 2.02
N THR A 81 32.43 -0.11 1.16
CA THR A 81 31.04 0.35 0.97
C THR A 81 30.20 -0.69 0.24
N ARG A 82 28.89 -0.70 0.47
CA ARG A 82 27.96 -1.56 -0.30
C ARG A 82 28.09 -1.33 -1.81
N LEU A 83 28.28 -0.09 -2.26
CA LEU A 83 28.56 0.23 -3.65
C LEU A 83 29.87 -0.41 -4.15
N ALA A 84 30.95 -0.36 -3.38
CA ALA A 84 32.21 -1.00 -3.78
C ALA A 84 32.04 -2.53 -3.90
N GLN A 85 31.26 -3.14 -3.01
CA GLN A 85 30.90 -4.56 -3.14
C GLN A 85 30.06 -4.83 -4.39
N ALA A 86 29.05 -4.00 -4.67
CA ALA A 86 28.20 -4.10 -5.86
C ALA A 86 29.03 -4.00 -7.16
N LEU A 87 29.96 -3.05 -7.24
CA LEU A 87 30.87 -2.89 -8.37
C LEU A 87 31.78 -4.13 -8.55
N ALA A 88 32.26 -4.72 -7.46
CA ALA A 88 33.01 -5.97 -7.52
C ALA A 88 32.17 -7.16 -8.04
N ARG A 89 30.86 -7.19 -7.72
CA ARG A 89 29.91 -8.19 -8.25
C ARG A 89 29.61 -7.93 -9.73
N LEU A 90 29.46 -6.67 -10.14
CA LEU A 90 29.33 -6.26 -11.54
C LEU A 90 30.53 -6.74 -12.37
N ASP A 91 31.76 -6.55 -11.90
CA ASP A 91 32.95 -7.03 -12.61
C ASP A 91 33.04 -8.56 -12.69
N LYS A 92 32.49 -9.29 -11.71
CA LYS A 92 32.34 -10.75 -11.82
C LYS A 92 31.33 -11.12 -12.91
N ALA A 93 30.17 -10.46 -12.95
CA ALA A 93 29.16 -10.69 -13.97
C ALA A 93 29.70 -10.37 -15.38
N ARG A 94 30.37 -9.23 -15.58
CA ARG A 94 31.02 -8.85 -16.86
C ARG A 94 31.98 -9.92 -17.36
N ARG A 95 32.81 -10.49 -16.47
CA ARG A 95 33.75 -11.58 -16.81
C ARG A 95 33.04 -12.88 -17.17
N GLN A 96 31.93 -13.20 -16.51
CA GLN A 96 31.13 -14.37 -16.86
C GLN A 96 30.48 -14.22 -18.23
N VAL A 97 29.93 -13.03 -18.54
CA VAL A 97 29.38 -12.76 -19.87
C VAL A 97 30.48 -12.84 -20.93
N ALA A 98 31.62 -12.17 -20.73
CA ALA A 98 32.73 -12.21 -21.69
C ALA A 98 33.29 -13.63 -21.94
N GLY A 99 33.10 -14.56 -20.99
CA GLY A 99 33.48 -15.96 -21.14
C GLY A 99 32.49 -16.82 -21.94
N ALA A 100 31.30 -16.28 -22.28
CA ALA A 100 30.22 -17.01 -22.96
C ALA A 100 30.44 -17.13 -24.48
N GLY A 101 31.16 -16.20 -25.10
CA GLY A 101 31.74 -16.34 -26.43
C GLY A 101 31.52 -15.14 -27.38
N PRO A 102 32.37 -14.96 -28.40
CA PRO A 102 32.55 -13.68 -29.11
C PRO A 102 31.40 -13.22 -30.02
N LYS A 103 30.29 -13.96 -30.14
CA LYS A 103 29.25 -13.68 -31.14
C LYS A 103 27.94 -13.17 -30.57
N SER A 104 27.81 -12.97 -29.27
CA SER A 104 26.48 -12.91 -28.71
C SER A 104 26.37 -12.31 -27.30
N ASP A 105 27.25 -11.36 -26.97
CA ASP A 105 27.35 -10.76 -25.64
C ASP A 105 27.02 -9.26 -25.71
N CYS A 106 25.84 -8.86 -25.21
CA CYS A 106 25.50 -7.45 -25.03
C CYS A 106 25.20 -7.18 -23.57
N LEU A 107 25.73 -6.07 -23.04
CA LEU A 107 25.42 -5.61 -21.70
C LEU A 107 24.85 -4.21 -21.75
N GLU A 108 23.76 -4.01 -21.02
CA GLU A 108 23.20 -2.70 -20.74
C GLU A 108 23.33 -2.42 -19.24
N LEU A 109 23.53 -1.15 -18.89
CA LEU A 109 23.56 -0.66 -17.53
C LEU A 109 22.47 0.41 -17.36
N VAL A 110 21.74 0.30 -16.26
CA VAL A 110 20.84 1.34 -15.76
C VAL A 110 21.27 1.70 -14.35
N ALA A 111 21.77 2.92 -14.18
CA ALA A 111 22.11 3.47 -12.87
C ALA A 111 20.87 4.09 -12.23
N VAL A 112 20.51 3.64 -11.03
CA VAL A 112 19.26 4.02 -10.33
C VAL A 112 19.59 4.83 -9.08
N GLY A 113 18.81 5.88 -8.84
CA GLY A 113 18.72 6.53 -7.54
C GLY A 113 17.24 6.73 -7.22
N ALA A 114 16.79 7.96 -7.00
CA ALA A 114 15.36 8.22 -6.82
C ALA A 114 14.53 7.77 -8.04
N GLU A 115 15.08 7.98 -9.24
CA GLU A 115 14.49 7.59 -10.51
C GLU A 115 15.47 6.74 -11.36
N PRO A 116 14.98 5.90 -12.28
CA PRO A 116 15.82 5.19 -13.25
C PRO A 116 16.59 6.16 -14.15
N GLY A 117 17.89 5.93 -14.30
CA GLY A 117 18.69 6.61 -15.32
C GLY A 117 18.43 6.10 -16.74
N ALA A 118 19.08 6.72 -17.72
CA ALA A 118 19.06 6.24 -19.10
C ALA A 118 19.79 4.90 -19.25
N VAL A 119 19.23 4.01 -20.08
CA VAL A 119 19.86 2.76 -20.51
C VAL A 119 21.13 3.09 -21.30
N GLN A 120 22.24 2.49 -20.91
CA GLN A 120 23.55 2.70 -21.54
C GLN A 120 24.20 1.37 -21.89
N ALA A 121 24.93 1.32 -23.00
CA ALA A 121 25.77 0.17 -23.29
C ALA A 121 26.91 0.07 -22.26
N LEU A 122 27.08 -1.12 -21.69
CA LEU A 122 28.14 -1.42 -20.73
C LEU A 122 29.23 -2.22 -21.46
N PRO A 123 30.47 -1.69 -21.58
CA PRO A 123 31.54 -2.43 -22.24
C PRO A 123 31.91 -3.72 -21.48
N LEU A 124 32.11 -4.81 -22.21
CA LEU A 124 32.53 -6.11 -21.68
C LEU A 124 33.89 -6.06 -20.98
N ALA A 125 34.80 -5.21 -21.46
CA ALA A 125 36.14 -5.01 -20.94
C ALA A 125 36.50 -3.52 -20.93
N GLY A 126 37.45 -3.14 -20.07
CA GLY A 126 37.87 -1.74 -19.89
C GLY A 126 37.06 -1.01 -18.81
N ASP A 127 37.23 0.30 -18.78
CA ASP A 127 36.69 1.18 -17.73
C ASP A 127 35.16 1.20 -17.72
N LEU A 128 34.59 1.41 -16.52
CA LEU A 128 33.16 1.59 -16.36
C LEU A 128 32.70 2.94 -16.96
N PRO A 129 31.44 3.04 -17.42
CA PRO A 129 30.91 4.28 -17.98
C PRO A 129 31.08 5.48 -17.04
N ALA A 130 31.32 6.67 -17.60
CA ALA A 130 31.47 7.91 -16.84
C ALA A 130 30.24 8.27 -15.98
N THR A 131 29.06 7.72 -16.30
CA THR A 131 27.85 7.86 -15.48
C THR A 131 27.96 7.18 -14.12
N LEU A 132 28.90 6.23 -13.96
CA LEU A 132 29.31 5.67 -12.67
C LEU A 132 30.48 6.44 -12.03
N ALA A 133 31.17 7.31 -12.77
CA ALA A 133 32.30 8.09 -12.25
C ALA A 133 31.86 9.16 -11.25
N GLY A 134 30.57 9.54 -11.24
CA GLY A 134 29.97 10.37 -10.20
C GLY A 134 29.77 9.66 -8.85
N GLY A 135 29.88 8.32 -8.82
CA GLY A 135 29.71 7.53 -7.62
C GLY A 135 28.28 7.50 -7.08
N LEU A 136 28.16 7.59 -5.75
CA LEU A 136 26.87 7.62 -5.04
C LEU A 136 26.09 8.89 -5.40
N ARG A 137 24.78 8.75 -5.48
CA ARG A 137 23.82 9.85 -5.52
C ARG A 137 23.32 10.12 -4.11
N HIS A 138 23.31 11.39 -3.71
CA HIS A 138 22.78 11.81 -2.41
C HIS A 138 21.25 11.89 -2.43
N GLU A 139 20.61 10.77 -2.75
CA GLU A 139 19.16 10.60 -2.81
C GLU A 139 18.77 9.18 -2.39
N GLY A 140 17.55 9.01 -1.87
CA GLY A 140 16.96 7.72 -1.60
C GLY A 140 16.30 7.13 -2.85
N ALA A 141 16.63 5.88 -3.15
CA ALA A 141 15.93 5.03 -4.08
C ALA A 141 14.75 4.32 -3.40
N GLU A 142 13.91 3.68 -4.20
CA GLU A 142 12.90 2.73 -3.71
C GLU A 142 12.87 1.51 -4.63
N VAL A 143 12.35 0.40 -4.10
CA VAL A 143 12.21 -0.85 -4.86
C VAL A 143 11.44 -0.63 -6.17
N GLY A 144 10.45 0.26 -6.17
CA GLY A 144 9.68 0.64 -7.37
C GLY A 144 10.57 1.17 -8.50
N SER A 145 11.54 2.03 -8.20
CA SER A 145 12.48 2.58 -9.17
C SER A 145 13.41 1.50 -9.73
N LEU A 146 13.86 0.55 -8.90
CA LEU A 146 14.65 -0.60 -9.36
C LEU A 146 13.86 -1.52 -10.29
N VAL A 147 12.58 -1.77 -9.98
CA VAL A 147 11.66 -2.54 -10.85
C VAL A 147 11.44 -1.79 -12.17
N ALA A 148 11.18 -0.49 -12.13
CA ALA A 148 10.98 0.32 -13.32
C ALA A 148 12.22 0.31 -14.22
N ALA A 149 13.42 0.41 -13.64
CA ALA A 149 14.68 0.31 -14.36
C ALA A 149 14.88 -1.05 -15.04
N ALA A 150 14.51 -2.15 -14.38
CA ALA A 150 14.53 -3.48 -14.97
C ALA A 150 13.63 -3.59 -16.22
N MET A 151 12.49 -2.88 -16.21
CA MET A 151 11.44 -2.93 -17.24
C MET A 151 11.59 -1.94 -18.40
N LEU A 152 12.63 -1.10 -18.40
CA LEU A 152 12.83 -0.12 -19.48
C LEU A 152 12.92 -0.79 -20.86
N PRO A 153 12.53 -0.12 -21.96
CA PRO A 153 12.74 -0.64 -23.31
C PRO A 153 14.20 -1.01 -23.55
N GLN A 154 14.44 -2.14 -24.22
CA GLN A 154 15.78 -2.51 -24.70
C GLN A 154 16.20 -1.57 -25.85
N VAL A 155 17.49 -1.25 -25.95
CA VAL A 155 18.00 -0.40 -27.03
C VAL A 155 18.63 -1.26 -28.11
N ASP A 156 19.81 -1.82 -27.83
CA ASP A 156 20.60 -2.61 -28.79
C ASP A 156 20.89 -4.02 -28.25
N CYS A 157 20.31 -4.40 -27.11
CA CYS A 157 20.56 -5.67 -26.45
C CYS A 157 19.29 -6.50 -26.25
N VAL A 158 19.21 -7.65 -26.92
CA VAL A 158 18.11 -8.60 -26.69
C VAL A 158 18.33 -9.30 -25.35
N LEU A 159 17.54 -8.92 -24.35
CA LEU A 159 17.75 -9.35 -22.97
C LEU A 159 17.40 -10.82 -22.75
N THR A 160 18.26 -11.50 -22.02
CA THR A 160 18.05 -12.85 -21.48
C THR A 160 18.03 -12.86 -19.97
N HIS A 161 18.75 -11.92 -19.35
CA HIS A 161 18.86 -11.78 -17.91
C HIS A 161 18.79 -10.30 -17.50
N VAL A 162 18.23 -10.05 -16.32
CA VAL A 162 18.38 -8.79 -15.58
C VAL A 162 19.05 -9.09 -14.25
N LEU A 163 20.15 -8.41 -13.96
CA LEU A 163 20.84 -8.45 -12.67
C LEU A 163 20.57 -7.14 -11.92
N VAL A 164 19.90 -7.21 -10.78
CA VAL A 164 19.68 -6.06 -9.90
C VAL A 164 20.69 -6.11 -8.77
N LEU A 165 21.50 -5.06 -8.62
CA LEU A 165 22.51 -4.91 -7.56
C LEU A 165 22.09 -3.76 -6.64
N THR A 166 21.62 -4.08 -5.44
CA THR A 166 21.05 -3.13 -4.47
C THR A 166 21.20 -3.67 -3.05
N ASP A 167 21.16 -2.84 -2.03
CA ASP A 167 21.04 -3.28 -0.63
C ASP A 167 19.59 -3.53 -0.19
N MET A 168 18.63 -3.20 -1.06
CA MET A 168 17.20 -3.43 -0.84
C MET A 168 16.80 -4.92 -0.99
N PRO A 169 15.78 -5.37 -0.25
CA PRO A 169 15.30 -6.74 -0.30
C PRO A 169 14.68 -7.10 -1.66
N PRO A 170 14.76 -8.38 -2.07
CA PRO A 170 14.18 -8.83 -3.33
C PRO A 170 12.66 -8.74 -3.34
N VAL A 171 12.11 -8.45 -4.53
CA VAL A 171 10.68 -8.54 -4.82
C VAL A 171 10.41 -9.49 -5.97
N ALA A 172 9.26 -10.16 -5.92
CA ALA A 172 8.80 -11.00 -7.02
C ALA A 172 8.46 -10.12 -8.24
N MET A 173 9.18 -10.30 -9.34
CA MET A 173 8.96 -9.57 -10.59
C MET A 173 9.27 -10.42 -11.82
N THR A 174 8.77 -9.99 -12.98
CA THR A 174 9.10 -10.55 -14.29
C THR A 174 9.59 -9.42 -15.21
N ALA A 175 10.74 -9.58 -15.85
CA ALA A 175 11.34 -8.59 -16.75
C ALA A 175 10.95 -8.78 -18.23
N GLY A 176 9.79 -9.41 -18.48
CA GLY A 176 9.36 -9.88 -19.79
C GLY A 176 9.36 -11.40 -19.94
N GLU A 177 8.74 -11.89 -21.00
CA GLU A 177 8.62 -13.33 -21.23
C GLU A 177 10.00 -13.96 -21.50
N GLY A 178 10.42 -14.86 -20.61
CA GLY A 178 11.64 -15.62 -20.80
C GLY A 178 12.94 -14.93 -20.39
N VAL A 179 12.87 -13.74 -19.79
CA VAL A 179 14.01 -13.04 -19.17
C VAL A 179 14.13 -13.46 -17.70
N ASP A 180 15.28 -14.00 -17.30
CA ASP A 180 15.53 -14.36 -15.89
C ASP A 180 15.93 -13.14 -15.07
N VAL A 181 15.41 -13.01 -13.85
CA VAL A 181 15.71 -11.89 -12.96
C VAL A 181 16.54 -12.41 -11.80
N ILE A 182 17.75 -11.89 -11.68
CA ILE A 182 18.69 -12.17 -10.61
C ILE A 182 18.72 -10.94 -9.71
N TRP A 183 18.13 -11.05 -8.52
CA TRP A 183 18.20 -10.00 -7.50
C TRP A 183 19.34 -10.31 -6.54
N ASP A 184 20.32 -9.43 -6.49
CA ASP A 184 21.52 -9.58 -5.68
C ASP A 184 21.57 -8.52 -4.59
N GLN A 185 21.12 -8.91 -3.40
CA GLN A 185 21.15 -8.03 -2.23
C GLN A 185 22.59 -7.88 -1.73
N VAL A 186 23.05 -6.64 -1.63
CA VAL A 186 24.41 -6.28 -1.28
C VAL A 186 24.47 -5.83 0.17
N GLY A 187 25.33 -6.49 0.94
CA GLY A 187 25.51 -6.26 2.36
C GLY A 187 24.59 -7.10 3.26
N ALA A 188 24.91 -7.13 4.56
CA ALA A 188 24.09 -7.78 5.57
C ALA A 188 22.83 -6.94 5.89
N PRO A 189 21.72 -7.57 6.31
CA PRO A 189 20.54 -6.85 6.74
C PRO A 189 20.84 -6.22 8.09
N VAL A 190 20.65 -4.90 8.20
CA VAL A 190 20.94 -4.14 9.42
C VAL A 190 19.70 -3.35 9.79
N GLY A 191 19.35 -3.38 11.08
CA GLY A 191 18.22 -2.61 11.59
C GLY A 191 18.36 -1.12 11.28
N ASN A 192 17.27 -0.48 10.88
CA ASN A 192 17.24 0.97 10.66
C ASN A 192 15.96 1.62 11.18
N ALA A 193 16.07 2.88 11.56
CA ALA A 193 14.94 3.73 11.91
C ALA A 193 15.17 5.08 11.27
N GLY A 194 14.15 5.62 10.61
CA GLY A 194 14.26 6.85 9.86
C GLY A 194 13.11 7.79 10.17
N ILE A 195 13.40 9.09 10.16
CA ILE A 195 12.38 10.14 10.19
C ILE A 195 11.80 10.27 8.79
N ARG A 196 10.48 10.18 8.68
CA ARG A 196 9.77 10.25 7.40
C ARG A 196 9.04 11.57 7.21
N GLN A 197 8.45 12.09 8.26
CA GLN A 197 7.54 13.22 8.15
C GLN A 197 7.53 14.04 9.43
N LEU A 198 7.24 15.33 9.30
CA LEU A 198 6.93 16.22 10.40
C LEU A 198 5.67 17.00 10.02
N GLN A 199 4.72 17.03 10.94
CA GLN A 199 3.45 17.72 10.81
C GLN A 199 3.31 18.73 11.93
N VAL A 200 2.76 19.89 11.60
CA VAL A 200 2.31 20.86 12.60
C VAL A 200 0.81 20.64 12.81
N MET A 201 0.46 20.30 14.05
CA MET A 201 -0.91 20.21 14.51
C MET A 201 -1.27 21.56 15.11
N GLN A 202 -2.15 22.31 14.45
CA GLN A 202 -2.62 23.57 15.02
C GLN A 202 -3.37 23.27 16.32
N SER A 203 -3.41 24.24 17.22
CA SER A 203 -4.08 24.08 18.50
C SER A 203 -5.56 23.80 18.25
N ALA A 204 -6.04 22.62 18.62
CA ALA A 204 -7.47 22.33 18.56
C ALA A 204 -8.23 23.28 19.50
N PHE A 205 -9.53 23.41 19.29
CA PHE A 205 -10.39 24.13 20.22
C PHE A 205 -10.27 23.53 21.63
N GLY A 206 -9.89 24.34 22.62
CA GLY A 206 -9.65 23.90 24.00
C GLY A 206 -8.20 23.52 24.33
N GLN A 207 -7.31 23.43 23.33
CA GLN A 207 -5.87 23.34 23.54
C GLN A 207 -5.26 24.75 23.63
N THR A 208 -4.17 24.89 24.39
CA THR A 208 -3.47 26.18 24.56
C THR A 208 -2.24 26.31 23.67
N THR A 209 -1.74 25.22 23.10
CA THR A 209 -0.50 25.19 22.32
C THR A 209 -0.65 24.28 21.11
N SER A 210 -0.13 24.73 19.96
CA SER A 210 0.07 23.86 18.80
C SER A 210 1.12 22.79 19.12
N GLU A 211 1.01 21.65 18.45
CA GLU A 211 1.91 20.52 18.61
C GLU A 211 2.65 20.25 17.31
N ILE A 212 3.80 19.61 17.43
CA ILE A 212 4.57 19.08 16.32
C ILE A 212 4.54 17.57 16.44
N ARG A 213 4.03 16.90 15.42
CA ARG A 213 4.07 15.44 15.32
C ARG A 213 5.18 15.06 14.36
N VAL A 214 6.14 14.26 14.84
CA VAL A 214 7.18 13.66 14.01
C VAL A 214 6.83 12.20 13.82
N GLU A 215 6.89 11.73 12.58
CA GLU A 215 6.60 10.37 12.21
C GLU A 215 7.80 9.73 11.52
N GLY A 216 7.95 8.43 11.71
CA GLY A 216 9.00 7.68 11.05
C GLY A 216 8.67 6.20 10.91
N VAL A 217 9.68 5.48 10.45
CA VAL A 217 9.62 4.06 10.14
C VAL A 217 10.77 3.33 10.81
N VAL A 218 10.59 2.04 11.08
CA VAL A 218 11.61 1.13 11.60
C VAL A 218 11.59 -0.17 10.81
N SER A 219 12.76 -0.76 10.58
CA SER A 219 12.90 -2.06 9.91
C SER A 219 14.01 -2.88 10.57
N GLY A 220 13.74 -4.14 10.88
CA GLY A 220 14.74 -5.09 11.39
C GLY A 220 15.33 -4.76 12.76
N GLN A 221 14.72 -3.85 13.54
CA GLN A 221 15.11 -3.50 14.90
C GLN A 221 13.92 -3.06 15.76
N ASP A 222 14.15 -2.94 17.06
CA ASP A 222 13.20 -2.35 18.01
C ASP A 222 13.02 -0.84 17.77
N LEU A 223 11.95 -0.28 18.33
CA LEU A 223 11.72 1.15 18.26
C LEU A 223 12.87 1.95 18.89
N PRO A 224 13.29 3.07 18.28
CA PRO A 224 14.25 3.96 18.90
C PRO A 224 13.75 4.48 20.25
N GLY A 225 14.66 4.60 21.22
CA GLY A 225 14.28 4.94 22.61
C GLY A 225 13.84 6.38 22.82
N ALA A 226 14.35 7.32 22.01
CA ALA A 226 13.97 8.73 22.06
C ALA A 226 14.28 9.44 20.74
N LEU A 227 13.52 10.50 20.46
CA LEU A 227 13.79 11.49 19.42
C LEU A 227 14.18 12.79 20.11
N VAL A 228 15.17 13.51 19.58
CA VAL A 228 15.49 14.86 20.07
C VAL A 228 15.07 15.89 19.03
N LEU A 229 14.33 16.90 19.47
CA LEU A 229 13.91 18.03 18.66
C LEU A 229 14.57 19.30 19.16
N ASP A 230 15.49 19.84 18.39
CA ASP A 230 16.07 21.16 18.59
C ASP A 230 15.09 22.20 18.02
N ALA A 231 14.50 23.01 18.90
CA ALA A 231 13.56 24.07 18.55
C ALA A 231 14.16 25.46 18.84
N PRO A 232 13.57 26.55 18.31
CA PRO A 232 14.09 27.91 18.52
C PRO A 232 14.19 28.33 19.99
N SER A 233 13.32 27.79 20.86
CA SER A 233 13.31 28.09 22.30
C SER A 233 14.14 27.13 23.16
N GLY A 234 14.67 26.06 22.56
CA GLY A 234 15.44 25.04 23.27
C GLY A 234 15.20 23.62 22.74
N GLN A 235 15.89 22.66 23.36
CA GLN A 235 15.82 21.25 22.98
C GLN A 235 14.69 20.53 23.74
N GLN A 236 13.96 19.67 23.04
CA GLN A 236 12.95 18.78 23.60
C GLN A 236 13.36 17.32 23.37
N GLN A 237 13.32 16.49 24.41
CA GLN A 237 13.51 15.05 24.29
C GLN A 237 12.14 14.38 24.30
N LEU A 238 11.85 13.62 23.24
CA LEU A 238 10.53 13.12 22.92
C LEU A 238 10.51 11.60 23.02
N SER A 239 9.48 11.09 23.70
CA SER A 239 9.18 9.67 23.73
C SER A 239 8.62 9.23 22.38
N ILE A 240 9.04 8.05 21.93
CA ILE A 240 8.59 7.46 20.67
C ILE A 240 7.53 6.41 20.97
N HIS A 241 6.43 6.45 20.21
CA HIS A 241 5.29 5.55 20.36
C HIS A 241 5.04 4.79 19.06
N PRO A 242 4.72 3.48 19.12
CA PRO A 242 4.28 2.73 17.95
C PRO A 242 2.96 3.29 17.42
N MET A 243 2.77 3.24 16.09
CA MET A 243 1.47 3.45 15.47
C MET A 243 0.70 2.12 15.41
N PRO A 244 -0.41 1.94 16.15
CA PRO A 244 -1.13 0.67 16.18
C PRO A 244 -1.69 0.25 14.81
N GLU A 245 -2.03 1.24 13.98
CA GLU A 245 -2.67 1.02 12.68
C GLU A 245 -1.68 0.68 11.56
N ALA A 246 -0.36 0.79 11.81
CA ALA A 246 0.65 0.58 10.79
C ALA A 246 1.94 -0.01 11.38
N GLU A 247 2.14 -1.30 11.12
CA GLU A 247 3.33 -2.03 11.54
C GLU A 247 4.63 -1.33 11.08
N GLY A 248 5.61 -1.25 11.98
CA GLY A 248 6.89 -0.60 11.70
C GLY A 248 6.82 0.92 11.58
N ARG A 249 5.67 1.57 11.84
CA ARG A 249 5.56 3.03 11.93
C ARG A 249 5.54 3.49 13.38
N TRP A 250 6.08 4.69 13.60
CA TRP A 250 6.13 5.32 14.91
C TRP A 250 5.87 6.82 14.83
N PHE A 251 5.49 7.41 15.95
CA PHE A 251 5.36 8.85 16.11
C PHE A 251 5.90 9.37 17.44
N ALA A 252 6.22 10.65 17.48
CA ALA A 252 6.53 11.41 18.68
C ALA A 252 5.85 12.78 18.60
N THR A 253 5.40 13.32 19.73
CA THR A 253 4.72 14.62 19.80
C THR A 253 5.53 15.59 20.65
N ALA A 254 5.69 16.82 20.16
CA ALA A 254 6.40 17.90 20.82
C ALA A 254 5.53 19.16 20.91
N ALA A 255 5.83 20.05 21.84
CA ALA A 255 5.19 21.36 21.89
C ALA A 255 5.78 22.27 20.80
N TYR A 256 4.94 23.02 20.09
CA TYR A 256 5.40 24.07 19.19
C TYR A 256 6.03 25.22 19.99
N ALA A 257 7.26 25.56 19.64
CA ALA A 257 8.14 26.43 20.43
C ALA A 257 8.38 27.82 19.79
N GLY A 258 7.54 28.20 18.82
CA GLY A 258 7.66 29.46 18.07
C GLY A 258 8.19 29.27 16.64
N PRO A 259 8.12 30.32 15.80
CA PRO A 259 8.56 30.22 14.42
C PRO A 259 10.10 30.19 14.32
N GLY A 260 10.61 29.44 13.35
CA GLY A 260 12.05 29.33 13.09
C GLY A 260 12.46 27.94 12.64
N GLU A 261 13.76 27.67 12.72
CA GLU A 261 14.35 26.38 12.35
C GLU A 261 14.09 25.34 13.44
N TYR A 262 13.68 24.15 13.00
CA TYR A 262 13.57 22.95 13.82
C TYR A 262 14.45 21.87 13.24
N ALA A 263 15.19 21.16 14.09
CA ALA A 263 15.95 19.99 13.71
C ALA A 263 15.55 18.78 14.57
N ALA A 264 15.01 17.75 13.96
CA ALA A 264 14.70 16.49 14.63
C ALA A 264 15.81 15.48 14.34
N ARG A 265 16.27 14.77 15.38
CA ARG A 265 17.36 13.79 15.29
C ARG A 265 17.05 12.53 16.11
N LEU A 266 17.23 11.37 15.49
CA LEU A 266 17.30 10.09 16.18
C LEU A 266 18.69 9.89 16.78
N ALA A 267 18.80 8.97 17.75
CA ALA A 267 20.10 8.42 18.08
C ALA A 267 20.59 7.60 16.89
N ALA A 268 21.89 7.68 16.57
CA ALA A 268 22.46 7.01 15.40
C ALA A 268 22.05 5.53 15.35
N ALA A 269 21.41 5.12 14.26
CA ALA A 269 21.11 3.73 13.99
C ALA A 269 22.33 3.01 13.39
N ASP A 270 22.36 1.68 13.49
CA ASP A 270 23.45 0.87 12.94
C ASP A 270 23.37 0.73 11.40
N GLY A 271 22.21 1.05 10.80
CA GLY A 271 21.88 0.76 9.40
C GLY A 271 22.31 1.82 8.39
N TYR A 272 21.65 2.98 8.40
CA TYR A 272 21.84 4.09 7.47
C TYR A 272 21.50 5.40 8.20
N ASP A 273 22.41 6.37 8.18
CA ASP A 273 22.29 7.60 8.97
C ASP A 273 21.63 8.77 8.22
N GLY A 274 21.40 8.63 6.92
CA GLY A 274 20.87 9.72 6.09
C GLY A 274 19.42 10.06 6.39
N ASP A 275 18.67 9.18 7.06
CA ASP A 275 17.29 9.40 7.48
C ASP A 275 17.14 9.69 8.99
N ASP A 276 18.24 9.76 9.75
CA ASP A 276 18.23 10.01 11.20
C ASP A 276 17.95 11.46 11.57
N LYS A 277 18.26 12.40 10.68
CA LYS A 277 18.15 13.85 10.95
C LYS A 277 17.39 14.58 9.85
N VAL A 278 16.39 15.36 10.26
CA VAL A 278 15.66 16.29 9.40
C VAL A 278 15.73 17.71 9.94
N VAL A 279 15.75 18.67 9.03
CA VAL A 279 15.66 20.10 9.32
C VAL A 279 14.47 20.67 8.57
N THR A 280 13.73 21.57 9.22
CA THR A 280 12.61 22.28 8.59
C THR A 280 12.45 23.68 9.17
N GLN A 281 11.80 24.56 8.40
CA GLN A 281 11.47 25.92 8.83
C GLN A 281 9.99 25.99 9.12
N LEU A 282 9.63 26.14 10.40
CA LEU A 282 8.24 26.23 10.81
C LEU A 282 7.81 27.69 10.93
N GLN A 283 6.70 28.02 10.30
CA GLN A 283 6.02 29.29 10.48
C GLN A 283 5.09 29.24 11.70
N ARG A 284 4.59 30.40 12.12
CA ARG A 284 3.53 30.45 13.15
C ARG A 284 2.29 29.71 12.61
N PRO A 285 1.79 28.69 13.31
CA PRO A 285 0.55 28.02 12.93
C PRO A 285 -0.56 29.07 12.84
N ALA A 286 -1.35 29.02 11.78
CA ALA A 286 -2.53 29.88 11.68
C ALA A 286 -3.48 29.54 12.84
N SER A 287 -4.02 30.54 13.51
CA SER A 287 -5.17 30.34 14.39
C SER A 287 -6.36 29.94 13.55
N LEU A 288 -7.17 28.99 14.02
CA LEU A 288 -8.39 28.62 13.33
C LEU A 288 -9.31 29.83 13.20
N ALA A 289 -9.60 30.22 11.95
CA ALA A 289 -10.53 31.29 11.63
C ALA A 289 -11.95 30.74 11.56
N VAL A 290 -12.90 31.47 12.14
CA VAL A 290 -14.32 31.06 12.19
C VAL A 290 -15.20 32.27 11.88
N ASP A 291 -16.09 32.11 10.91
CA ASP A 291 -17.16 33.06 10.60
C ASP A 291 -18.28 32.86 11.64
N TRP A 292 -18.23 33.69 12.66
CA TRP A 292 -19.07 33.56 13.84
C TRP A 292 -20.29 34.46 13.73
N ARG A 293 -21.48 33.85 13.62
CA ARG A 293 -22.76 34.56 13.40
C ARG A 293 -23.79 34.34 14.49
N LEU A 294 -23.43 33.70 15.61
CA LEU A 294 -24.31 33.61 16.76
C LEU A 294 -24.32 34.95 17.50
N SER A 295 -25.50 35.57 17.63
CA SER A 295 -25.66 36.84 18.36
C SER A 295 -25.57 36.66 19.87
N ASP A 296 -26.02 35.52 20.37
CA ASP A 296 -26.27 35.29 21.80
C ASP A 296 -25.08 34.64 22.52
N LEU A 297 -24.05 34.25 21.77
CA LEU A 297 -22.81 33.68 22.29
C LEU A 297 -21.62 34.38 21.65
N ALA A 298 -20.70 34.90 22.45
CA ALA A 298 -19.47 35.49 21.94
C ALA A 298 -18.54 34.42 21.36
N ARG A 299 -17.82 34.74 20.28
CA ARG A 299 -16.76 33.89 19.73
C ARG A 299 -15.71 33.62 20.83
N PRO A 300 -15.34 32.36 21.08
CA PRO A 300 -14.24 32.04 21.99
C PRO A 300 -12.94 32.77 21.61
N ALA A 301 -12.23 33.28 22.61
CA ALA A 301 -11.04 34.13 22.40
C ALA A 301 -9.89 33.43 21.65
N GLY A 302 -9.84 32.10 21.67
CA GLY A 302 -8.84 31.30 20.94
C GLY A 302 -9.10 31.17 19.43
N LEU A 303 -10.27 31.61 18.94
CA LEU A 303 -10.63 31.54 17.53
C LEU A 303 -10.43 32.89 16.85
N ALA A 304 -9.78 32.87 15.70
CA ALA A 304 -9.61 34.05 14.85
C ALA A 304 -10.91 34.40 14.13
N GLU A 305 -11.03 35.66 13.71
CA GLU A 305 -12.15 36.10 12.88
C GLU A 305 -12.00 35.56 11.46
N GLY A 306 -12.98 34.77 11.04
CA GLY A 306 -13.07 34.21 9.70
C GLY A 306 -14.12 34.89 8.84
N GLY A 307 -14.17 34.49 7.58
CA GLY A 307 -15.06 35.02 6.57
C GLY A 307 -15.72 33.94 5.69
N PRO A 308 -16.15 34.29 4.47
CA PRO A 308 -16.99 33.46 3.62
C PRO A 308 -16.46 32.06 3.27
N GLY A 309 -15.17 31.75 3.50
CA GLY A 309 -14.54 30.45 3.21
C GLY A 309 -14.18 29.61 4.44
N ASP A 310 -14.36 30.14 5.65
CA ASP A 310 -13.96 29.48 6.90
C ASP A 310 -15.10 28.63 7.49
N LEU A 311 -14.87 27.94 8.61
CA LEU A 311 -15.94 27.27 9.36
C LEU A 311 -17.04 28.28 9.71
N LEU A 312 -18.29 28.02 9.31
CA LEU A 312 -19.45 28.82 9.70
C LEU A 312 -20.00 28.33 11.04
N VAL A 313 -20.24 29.24 11.97
CA VAL A 313 -21.03 28.94 13.18
C VAL A 313 -22.23 29.89 13.20
N ALA A 314 -23.43 29.36 13.00
CA ALA A 314 -24.63 30.16 12.80
C ALA A 314 -25.90 29.43 13.26
N GLU A 315 -26.99 30.19 13.40
CA GLU A 315 -28.32 29.61 13.57
C GLU A 315 -28.77 28.93 12.28
N GLY A 316 -29.52 27.83 12.42
CA GLY A 316 -30.00 27.01 11.31
C GLY A 316 -31.05 27.71 10.44
N ASP A 317 -31.80 28.64 11.00
CA ASP A 317 -32.88 29.35 10.30
C ASP A 317 -32.33 30.44 9.37
N GLY A 318 -32.83 30.48 8.13
CA GLY A 318 -32.52 31.57 7.20
C GLY A 318 -31.12 31.54 6.56
N LEU A 319 -30.42 30.40 6.61
CA LEU A 319 -29.13 30.24 5.95
C LEU A 319 -29.25 30.32 4.42
N PRO A 320 -28.39 31.09 3.75
CA PRO A 320 -28.36 31.11 2.30
C PRO A 320 -27.81 29.76 1.78
N ALA A 321 -28.26 29.33 0.60
CA ALA A 321 -27.98 27.98 0.08
C ALA A 321 -26.47 27.71 -0.12
N ASP A 322 -25.67 28.76 -0.35
CA ASP A 322 -24.21 28.70 -0.49
C ASP A 322 -23.47 28.51 0.84
N ALA A 323 -24.11 28.80 1.98
CA ALA A 323 -23.52 28.55 3.31
C ALA A 323 -23.18 27.07 3.53
N LEU A 324 -23.93 26.16 2.89
CA LEU A 324 -23.71 24.73 2.99
C LEU A 324 -22.52 24.23 2.14
N ALA A 325 -21.91 25.06 1.29
CA ALA A 325 -20.77 24.70 0.44
C ALA A 325 -19.41 24.64 1.18
N ARG A 326 -19.40 24.93 2.47
CA ARG A 326 -18.23 24.99 3.37
C ARG A 326 -18.52 24.25 4.68
N PRO A 327 -17.53 24.06 5.56
CA PRO A 327 -17.78 23.47 6.88
C PRO A 327 -18.73 24.33 7.72
N VAL A 328 -19.69 23.70 8.43
CA VAL A 328 -20.73 24.41 9.20
C VAL A 328 -21.06 23.76 10.55
N LEU A 329 -21.24 24.58 11.58
CA LEU A 329 -21.91 24.24 12.83
C LEU A 329 -23.21 25.03 12.90
N LEU A 330 -24.34 24.34 12.77
CA LEU A 330 -25.66 24.96 12.82
C LEU A 330 -26.29 24.73 14.18
N THR A 331 -26.83 25.80 14.77
CA THR A 331 -27.55 25.73 16.04
C THR A 331 -29.04 25.95 15.89
N TYR A 332 -29.84 25.40 16.79
CA TYR A 332 -31.28 25.61 16.83
C TYR A 332 -31.79 25.68 18.28
N PRO A 333 -32.96 26.28 18.56
CA PRO A 333 -33.46 26.44 19.92
C PRO A 333 -34.00 25.12 20.51
N GLY A 334 -33.10 24.22 20.89
CA GLY A 334 -33.45 22.90 21.46
C GLY A 334 -33.63 22.91 22.98
N PHE A 335 -32.86 23.70 23.72
CA PHE A 335 -32.94 23.75 25.18
C PHE A 335 -33.80 24.93 25.67
N SER A 336 -34.68 24.66 26.64
CA SER A 336 -35.46 25.66 27.35
C SER A 336 -35.66 25.29 28.82
N LEU A 337 -36.05 26.27 29.64
CA LEU A 337 -36.39 26.04 31.07
C LEU A 337 -37.55 25.05 31.27
N GLY A 338 -38.37 24.81 30.25
CA GLY A 338 -39.54 23.94 30.31
C GLY A 338 -39.34 22.54 29.74
N ASN A 339 -38.13 22.19 29.30
CA ASN A 339 -37.86 20.87 28.71
C ASN A 339 -38.20 19.76 29.71
N GLN A 340 -38.94 18.76 29.23
CA GLN A 340 -39.37 17.63 30.03
C GLN A 340 -38.40 16.46 29.87
N PRO A 341 -38.34 15.55 30.86
CA PRO A 341 -37.64 14.29 30.69
C PRO A 341 -38.19 13.51 29.48
N GLY A 342 -37.31 12.79 28.79
CA GLY A 342 -37.63 11.98 27.63
C GLY A 342 -36.68 10.81 27.49
N HIS A 343 -36.86 10.00 26.44
CA HIS A 343 -36.02 8.84 26.17
C HIS A 343 -35.20 9.01 24.90
N ILE A 344 -33.95 8.57 24.94
CA ILE A 344 -33.09 8.56 23.77
C ILE A 344 -33.53 7.42 22.85
N GLY A 345 -33.66 7.71 21.56
CA GLY A 345 -33.94 6.74 20.51
C GLY A 345 -32.67 6.10 19.95
N PRO A 346 -32.71 5.58 18.71
CA PRO A 346 -31.52 5.10 18.02
C PRO A 346 -30.46 6.21 17.86
N PHE A 347 -29.19 5.85 18.05
CA PHE A 347 -28.07 6.76 17.80
C PHE A 347 -26.89 6.02 17.16
N ILE A 348 -26.05 6.77 16.48
CA ILE A 348 -24.78 6.31 15.93
C ILE A 348 -23.69 6.67 16.94
N GLU A 349 -22.89 5.69 17.35
CA GLU A 349 -21.78 5.95 18.27
C GLU A 349 -20.76 6.86 17.60
N ASP A 350 -20.45 7.95 18.28
CA ASP A 350 -19.54 8.99 17.81
C ASP A 350 -18.64 9.43 18.97
N ALA A 351 -17.41 8.93 18.97
CA ALA A 351 -16.48 9.20 20.05
C ALA A 351 -16.08 10.68 20.15
N ALA A 352 -16.12 11.44 19.05
CA ALA A 352 -15.76 12.85 19.07
C ALA A 352 -16.87 13.71 19.69
N LEU A 353 -18.13 13.36 19.41
CA LEU A 353 -19.28 14.14 19.87
C LEU A 353 -19.83 13.66 21.22
N LEU A 354 -19.99 12.34 21.40
CA LEU A 354 -20.82 11.74 22.46
C LEU A 354 -20.01 11.22 23.66
N SER A 355 -18.68 11.10 23.57
CA SER A 355 -17.84 10.54 24.64
C SER A 355 -17.91 11.32 25.96
N MET A 356 -18.19 12.62 25.89
CA MET A 356 -18.31 13.53 27.04
C MET A 356 -19.77 13.79 27.46
N VAL A 357 -20.74 13.19 26.77
CA VAL A 357 -22.17 13.41 27.01
C VAL A 357 -22.72 12.35 27.98
N SER A 358 -23.31 12.79 29.09
CA SER A 358 -24.06 11.89 29.96
C SER A 358 -25.46 11.67 29.39
N PHE A 359 -25.76 10.43 29.00
CA PHE A 359 -27.09 10.06 28.51
C PHE A 359 -28.18 10.17 29.57
N ASP A 360 -27.87 9.89 30.84
CA ASP A 360 -28.81 10.15 31.95
C ASP A 360 -29.16 11.64 32.05
N ALA A 361 -28.17 12.53 31.89
CA ALA A 361 -28.40 13.98 31.90
C ALA A 361 -29.19 14.44 30.67
N LEU A 362 -28.95 13.80 29.51
CA LEU A 362 -29.68 14.05 28.28
C LEU A 362 -31.15 13.64 28.40
N GLU A 363 -31.45 12.45 28.95
CA GLU A 363 -32.82 12.00 29.19
C GLU A 363 -33.54 12.87 30.23
N ALA A 364 -32.84 13.35 31.26
CA ALA A 364 -33.40 14.23 32.29
C ALA A 364 -33.72 15.64 31.77
N ALA A 365 -33.03 16.11 30.73
CA ALA A 365 -33.15 17.47 30.19
C ALA A 365 -33.22 17.46 28.66
N MET A 366 -34.08 16.60 28.08
CA MET A 366 -34.11 16.33 26.65
C MET A 366 -34.31 17.61 25.82
N PRO A 367 -33.43 17.94 24.84
CA PRO A 367 -33.66 19.04 23.91
C PRO A 367 -34.87 18.74 23.02
N SER A 368 -35.56 19.79 22.57
CA SER A 368 -36.54 19.66 21.49
C SER A 368 -35.85 19.20 20.21
N ALA A 369 -36.57 18.46 19.38
CA ALA A 369 -36.08 18.04 18.07
C ALA A 369 -35.88 19.24 17.12
N TRP A 370 -34.99 19.07 16.16
CA TRP A 370 -34.79 19.99 15.03
C TRP A 370 -36.14 20.27 14.35
N PRO A 371 -36.51 21.56 14.14
CA PRO A 371 -37.88 21.94 13.83
C PRO A 371 -38.34 21.68 12.38
N GLY A 372 -37.48 21.14 11.51
CA GLY A 372 -37.77 20.99 10.08
C GLY A 372 -37.12 19.77 9.42
N PRO A 373 -37.16 19.67 8.08
CA PRO A 373 -36.36 18.68 7.37
C PRO A 373 -34.87 18.98 7.54
N LEU A 374 -34.04 17.93 7.57
CA LEU A 374 -32.58 18.11 7.60
C LEU A 374 -32.08 18.73 6.27
N PRO A 375 -31.12 19.66 6.32
CA PRO A 375 -30.47 20.17 5.11
C PRO A 375 -29.82 19.05 4.28
N PRO A 376 -29.61 19.25 2.96
CA PRO A 376 -29.00 18.24 2.10
C PRO A 376 -27.66 17.71 2.63
N GLY A 377 -27.51 16.39 2.64
CA GLY A 377 -26.30 15.69 3.07
C GLY A 377 -26.19 15.45 4.58
N PHE A 378 -27.06 16.03 5.40
CA PHE A 378 -27.10 15.72 6.83
C PHE A 378 -27.87 14.42 7.12
N ALA A 379 -27.32 13.60 7.99
CA ALA A 379 -27.93 12.38 8.52
C ALA A 379 -28.06 12.48 10.05
N PRO A 380 -29.12 11.92 10.66
CA PRO A 380 -29.28 11.93 12.11
C PRO A 380 -28.20 11.09 12.80
N VAL A 381 -27.62 11.64 13.86
CA VAL A 381 -26.64 10.97 14.75
C VAL A 381 -27.30 10.57 16.06
N LEU A 382 -28.15 11.44 16.59
CA LEU A 382 -28.85 11.25 17.86
C LEU A 382 -30.31 11.67 17.67
N VAL A 383 -31.25 10.78 18.02
CA VAL A 383 -32.70 11.04 17.95
C VAL A 383 -33.38 10.77 19.29
N ASP A 384 -34.56 11.34 19.48
CA ASP A 384 -35.47 10.94 20.56
C ASP A 384 -36.21 9.63 20.23
N ASP A 385 -36.96 9.10 21.19
CA ASP A 385 -37.77 7.88 21.04
C ASP A 385 -38.92 8.00 20.02
N ALA A 386 -39.34 9.24 19.71
CA ALA A 386 -40.32 9.55 18.68
C ALA A 386 -39.70 9.70 17.28
N GLY A 387 -38.37 9.61 17.15
CA GLY A 387 -37.62 9.76 15.90
C GLY A 387 -37.31 11.21 15.52
N GLY A 388 -37.54 12.16 16.43
CA GLY A 388 -37.14 13.55 16.30
C GLY A 388 -35.62 13.70 16.36
N VAL A 389 -35.04 14.48 15.46
CA VAL A 389 -33.57 14.62 15.35
C VAL A 389 -33.05 15.60 16.38
N LEU A 390 -32.14 15.16 17.24
CA LEU A 390 -31.48 15.99 18.24
C LEU A 390 -30.09 16.46 17.77
N VAL A 391 -29.36 15.58 17.08
CA VAL A 391 -28.09 15.92 16.43
C VAL A 391 -28.01 15.29 15.05
N ALA A 392 -27.47 16.03 14.09
CA ALA A 392 -27.20 15.52 12.74
C ALA A 392 -25.78 15.87 12.28
N ARG A 393 -25.20 15.02 11.42
CA ARG A 393 -23.87 15.20 10.83
C ARG A 393 -23.91 15.09 9.31
N ARG A 394 -23.00 15.81 8.65
CA ARG A 394 -22.62 15.67 7.25
C ARG A 394 -21.11 15.49 7.14
N GLU A 395 -20.65 14.57 6.29
CA GLU A 395 -19.22 14.28 6.11
C GLU A 395 -18.50 15.28 5.20
N GLN A 396 -19.12 15.70 4.08
CA GLN A 396 -18.48 16.56 3.08
C GLN A 396 -19.42 17.64 2.51
N PRO A 397 -19.03 18.92 2.60
CA PRO A 397 -18.09 19.48 3.59
C PRO A 397 -18.54 19.15 5.02
N LYS A 398 -17.61 18.96 5.97
CA LYS A 398 -17.94 18.59 7.35
C LYS A 398 -19.01 19.50 7.95
N GLY A 399 -20.03 18.95 8.60
CA GLY A 399 -21.02 19.77 9.27
C GLY A 399 -21.75 19.07 10.39
N LEU A 400 -22.18 19.85 11.38
CA LEU A 400 -22.98 19.40 12.52
C LEU A 400 -24.18 20.31 12.74
N ILE A 401 -25.29 19.73 13.17
CA ILE A 401 -26.47 20.43 13.68
C ILE A 401 -26.66 20.01 15.12
N VAL A 402 -26.62 20.97 16.05
CA VAL A 402 -26.76 20.72 17.50
C VAL A 402 -27.67 21.76 18.14
N PRO A 403 -28.27 21.47 19.32
CA PRO A 403 -28.98 22.49 20.07
C PRO A 403 -28.08 23.68 20.41
N ALA A 404 -28.64 24.89 20.39
CA ALA A 404 -27.95 26.10 20.81
C ALA A 404 -27.57 26.01 22.30
N PRO A 405 -26.37 26.51 22.68
CA PRO A 405 -25.93 26.52 24.08
C PRO A 405 -26.72 27.56 24.88
N VAL A 406 -27.21 27.19 26.07
CA VAL A 406 -28.00 28.11 26.93
C VAL A 406 -27.35 28.19 28.31
N PRO A 407 -26.48 29.19 28.56
CA PRO A 407 -25.65 29.25 29.77
C PRO A 407 -26.44 29.55 31.06
N ILE A 408 -27.68 30.04 30.92
CA ILE A 408 -28.54 30.47 32.03
C ILE A 408 -29.40 29.33 32.63
N LEU A 409 -29.36 28.13 32.06
CA LEU A 409 -30.15 27.00 32.57
C LEU A 409 -29.62 26.49 33.93
N PRO A 410 -30.43 25.78 34.72
CA PRO A 410 -29.95 25.00 35.84
C PRO A 410 -29.19 23.75 35.38
N ASP A 411 -28.35 23.20 36.26
CA ASP A 411 -27.76 21.88 36.04
C ASP A 411 -28.84 20.79 36.20
N PRO A 412 -28.80 19.70 35.41
CA PRO A 412 -27.73 19.32 34.47
C PRO A 412 -27.84 19.92 33.06
N ALA A 413 -28.97 20.55 32.71
CA ALA A 413 -29.28 21.03 31.36
C ALA A 413 -28.25 22.05 30.83
N ARG A 414 -27.75 22.93 31.70
CA ARG A 414 -26.68 23.88 31.35
C ARG A 414 -25.42 23.18 30.89
N ASN A 415 -24.87 22.29 31.71
CA ASN A 415 -23.64 21.56 31.39
C ASN A 415 -23.80 20.75 30.11
N LEU A 416 -24.93 20.06 29.95
CA LEU A 416 -25.24 19.32 28.73
C LEU A 416 -25.25 20.22 27.48
N SER A 417 -25.94 21.38 27.54
CA SER A 417 -26.03 22.31 26.40
C SER A 417 -24.67 22.86 25.99
N LEU A 418 -23.80 23.17 26.97
CA LEU A 418 -22.46 23.68 26.72
C LEU A 418 -21.54 22.57 26.19
N THR A 419 -21.57 21.39 26.79
CA THR A 419 -20.76 20.24 26.37
C THR A 419 -21.10 19.83 24.94
N LEU A 420 -22.38 19.66 24.59
CA LEU A 420 -22.76 19.30 23.23
C LEU A 420 -22.28 20.32 22.19
N PHE A 421 -22.50 21.60 22.45
CA PHE A 421 -22.08 22.66 21.54
C PHE A 421 -20.56 22.72 21.38
N PHE A 422 -19.80 22.71 22.48
CA PHE A 422 -18.35 22.84 22.43
C PHE A 422 -17.65 21.57 21.95
N SER A 423 -18.20 20.37 22.19
CA SER A 423 -17.71 19.14 21.57
C SER A 423 -17.94 19.15 20.06
N ALA A 424 -19.11 19.59 19.60
CA ALA A 424 -19.39 19.75 18.17
C ALA A 424 -18.48 20.80 17.52
N LEU A 425 -18.25 21.93 18.18
CA LEU A 425 -17.29 22.92 17.73
C LEU A 425 -15.88 22.32 17.67
N ALA A 426 -15.44 21.59 18.70
CA ALA A 426 -14.12 20.97 18.73
C ALA A 426 -13.89 19.97 17.60
N ASP A 427 -14.88 19.12 17.31
CA ASP A 427 -14.84 18.14 16.23
C ASP A 427 -14.69 18.81 14.84
N LEU A 428 -15.47 19.86 14.58
CA LEU A 428 -15.40 20.62 13.33
C LEU A 428 -14.16 21.52 13.25
N ALA A 429 -13.69 21.99 14.41
CA ALA A 429 -12.51 22.83 14.58
C ALA A 429 -11.21 22.04 14.66
N MET A 430 -11.22 20.72 14.46
CA MET A 430 -9.98 19.94 14.36
C MET A 430 -9.26 20.32 13.06
N PRO A 431 -8.13 21.03 13.16
CA PRO A 431 -7.37 21.45 11.98
C PRO A 431 -6.70 20.24 11.35
N GLU A 432 -6.64 20.21 10.03
CA GLU A 432 -5.87 19.18 9.33
C GLU A 432 -4.38 19.34 9.68
N ALA A 433 -3.71 18.21 9.91
CA ALA A 433 -2.28 18.19 10.18
C ALA A 433 -1.54 18.73 8.95
N GLN A 434 -0.77 19.80 9.11
CA GLN A 434 -0.05 20.40 8.00
C GLN A 434 1.33 19.77 7.86
N GLU A 435 1.53 18.99 6.80
CA GLU A 435 2.83 18.43 6.45
C GLU A 435 3.84 19.53 6.11
N GLN A 436 5.06 19.39 6.62
CA GLN A 436 6.14 20.34 6.43
C GLN A 436 7.16 19.79 5.45
N ALA A 437 7.74 20.68 4.63
CA ALA A 437 8.86 20.31 3.77
C ALA A 437 10.09 20.02 4.65
N LEU A 438 10.73 18.88 4.42
CA LEU A 438 11.88 18.42 5.20
C LEU A 438 13.15 18.41 4.36
N GLU A 439 14.25 18.80 4.98
CA GLU A 439 15.60 18.56 4.50
C GLU A 439 16.25 17.47 5.36
N TRP A 440 16.41 16.27 4.79
CA TRP A 440 17.20 15.22 5.44
C TRP A 440 18.69 15.52 5.31
N ARG A 441 19.44 15.29 6.39
CA ARG A 441 20.88 15.51 6.43
C ARG A 441 21.59 14.30 7.01
N ASP A 442 22.62 13.83 6.33
CA ASP A 442 23.47 12.73 6.82
C ASP A 442 24.35 13.17 8.01
N GLY A 443 25.13 12.23 8.58
CA GLY A 443 26.05 12.51 9.67
C GLY A 443 27.14 13.55 9.36
N GLN A 444 27.35 13.88 8.08
CA GLN A 444 28.27 14.92 7.60
C GLN A 444 27.57 16.25 7.32
N GLY A 445 26.24 16.31 7.46
CA GLY A 445 25.42 17.49 7.20
C GLY A 445 25.07 17.70 5.73
N ARG A 446 25.34 16.74 4.83
CA ARG A 446 24.98 16.82 3.42
C ARG A 446 23.49 16.53 3.25
N ILE A 447 22.83 17.26 2.36
CA ILE A 447 21.41 17.05 2.08
C ILE A 447 21.24 15.74 1.30
N VAL A 448 20.30 14.91 1.74
CA VAL A 448 19.90 13.69 1.04
C VAL A 448 18.44 13.79 0.64
N ALA A 449 18.14 13.82 -0.66
CA ALA A 449 16.76 13.89 -1.12
C ALA A 449 16.03 12.57 -0.83
N ASN A 450 14.79 12.63 -0.32
CA ASN A 450 13.95 11.45 -0.07
C ASN A 450 14.61 10.34 0.78
N ALA A 451 15.47 10.69 1.73
CA ALA A 451 16.26 9.72 2.49
C ALA A 451 15.41 8.66 3.22
N TRP A 452 14.18 9.01 3.62
CA TRP A 452 13.22 8.11 4.27
C TRP A 452 12.85 6.87 3.45
N ARG A 453 13.08 6.87 2.13
CA ARG A 453 12.83 5.68 1.29
C ARG A 453 13.83 4.55 1.54
N GLU A 454 14.99 4.88 2.11
CA GLU A 454 16.09 3.95 2.42
C GLU A 454 15.96 3.27 3.78
N SER A 455 14.90 3.54 4.55
CA SER A 455 14.73 3.00 5.92
C SER A 455 14.47 1.48 5.97
N MET A 456 14.57 0.76 4.84
CA MET A 456 14.18 -0.64 4.66
C MET A 456 15.37 -1.61 4.60
N THR A 457 16.49 -1.26 5.22
CA THR A 457 17.73 -2.05 5.23
C THR A 457 17.71 -3.26 6.18
N GLY A 458 16.72 -3.34 7.08
CA GLY A 458 16.60 -4.40 8.08
C GLY A 458 15.86 -5.66 7.63
N ARG A 459 15.43 -5.74 6.36
CA ARG A 459 14.66 -6.89 5.86
C ARG A 459 15.55 -8.12 5.64
N PRO A 460 15.06 -9.33 5.95
CA PRO A 460 15.86 -10.55 5.87
C PRO A 460 16.42 -10.79 4.47
N LEU A 461 17.66 -11.29 4.41
CA LEU A 461 18.36 -11.58 3.16
C LEU A 461 17.54 -12.52 2.29
N GLY A 462 17.41 -12.16 1.01
CA GLY A 462 17.09 -13.14 -0.02
C GLY A 462 18.15 -14.24 -0.09
N PRO A 463 17.85 -15.41 -0.72
CA PRO A 463 18.90 -16.35 -1.07
C PRO A 463 19.97 -15.64 -1.91
N PRO A 464 21.26 -15.90 -1.68
CA PRO A 464 22.34 -15.22 -2.40
C PRO A 464 22.17 -15.42 -3.90
N ALA A 465 22.40 -14.35 -4.67
CA ALA A 465 22.29 -14.41 -6.12
C ALA A 465 23.25 -15.45 -6.69
N ASP A 466 22.71 -16.40 -7.45
CA ASP A 466 23.51 -17.39 -8.15
C ASP A 466 23.92 -16.85 -9.52
N LEU A 467 25.04 -16.12 -9.55
CA LEU A 467 25.62 -15.61 -10.79
C LEU A 467 26.01 -16.74 -11.76
N HIS A 468 26.15 -18.00 -11.32
CA HIS A 468 26.39 -19.11 -12.25
C HIS A 468 25.22 -19.34 -13.22
N ARG A 469 24.03 -18.82 -12.93
CA ARG A 469 22.91 -18.80 -13.88
C ARG A 469 23.26 -18.07 -15.18
N LEU A 470 24.10 -17.02 -15.11
CA LEU A 470 24.61 -16.32 -16.29
C LEU A 470 25.49 -17.22 -17.17
N ALA A 471 26.14 -18.24 -16.59
CA ALA A 471 26.98 -19.19 -17.32
C ALA A 471 26.22 -20.39 -17.90
N GLN A 472 24.97 -20.61 -17.48
CA GLN A 472 24.11 -21.70 -17.96
C GLN A 472 23.44 -21.35 -19.29
N LEU A 473 24.22 -20.98 -20.30
CA LEU A 473 23.78 -21.16 -21.69
C LEU A 473 23.64 -22.67 -21.89
N SER A 474 22.41 -23.17 -21.83
CA SER A 474 22.09 -24.59 -21.86
C SER A 474 22.80 -25.27 -23.04
N ARG A 475 23.90 -25.98 -22.77
CA ARG A 475 24.54 -26.90 -23.71
C ARG A 475 23.58 -28.08 -23.92
N VAL A 476 22.55 -27.89 -24.72
CA VAL A 476 21.70 -29.00 -25.17
C VAL A 476 22.26 -29.46 -26.51
N SER A 477 22.71 -30.72 -26.54
CA SER A 477 23.09 -31.44 -27.75
C SER A 477 21.94 -31.38 -28.75
N THR A 478 22.17 -30.78 -29.92
CA THR A 478 21.24 -30.73 -31.05
C THR A 478 21.10 -32.13 -31.66
N GLY A 479 20.26 -32.98 -31.06
CA GLY A 479 19.60 -34.05 -31.80
C GLY A 479 18.52 -33.46 -32.69
N ALA A 480 18.28 -34.03 -33.86
CA ALA A 480 17.19 -33.57 -34.73
C ALA A 480 15.83 -33.60 -33.97
N PRO A 481 14.95 -32.60 -34.14
CA PRO A 481 13.69 -32.54 -33.42
C PRO A 481 12.83 -33.76 -33.74
N PHE A 482 12.34 -34.44 -32.70
CA PHE A 482 11.58 -35.67 -32.84
C PHE A 482 10.06 -35.41 -32.87
N TRP A 483 9.60 -34.26 -32.36
CA TRP A 483 8.19 -33.85 -32.37
C TRP A 483 7.48 -33.93 -33.73
N PRO A 484 8.10 -33.62 -34.91
CA PRO A 484 7.39 -33.73 -36.19
C PRO A 484 7.02 -35.19 -36.49
N TRP A 485 7.88 -36.13 -36.11
CA TRP A 485 7.65 -37.56 -36.27
C TRP A 485 6.59 -38.08 -35.30
N LEU A 486 6.53 -37.53 -34.08
CA LEU A 486 5.49 -37.86 -33.10
C LEU A 486 4.11 -37.36 -33.55
N VAL A 487 4.02 -36.16 -34.13
CA VAL A 487 2.77 -35.65 -34.74
C VAL A 487 2.33 -36.54 -35.90
N LEU A 488 3.27 -36.92 -36.79
CA LEU A 488 2.96 -37.84 -37.89
C LEU A 488 2.45 -39.20 -37.37
N ALA A 489 3.09 -39.76 -36.35
CA ALA A 489 2.67 -41.01 -35.72
C ALA A 489 1.29 -40.90 -35.06
N SER A 490 0.99 -39.76 -34.41
CA SER A 490 -0.34 -39.47 -33.86
C SER A 490 -1.42 -39.43 -34.95
N LEU A 491 -1.14 -38.76 -36.08
CA LEU A 491 -2.04 -38.70 -37.24
C LEU A 491 -2.27 -40.10 -37.86
N LEU A 492 -1.23 -40.92 -37.95
CA LEU A 492 -1.35 -42.31 -38.42
C LEU A 492 -2.19 -43.17 -37.48
N ALA A 493 -2.07 -42.99 -36.17
CA ALA A 493 -2.90 -43.68 -35.19
C ALA A 493 -4.39 -43.27 -35.29
N LEU A 494 -4.66 -41.98 -35.54
CA LEU A 494 -6.02 -41.50 -35.82
C LEU A 494 -6.57 -42.04 -37.14
N LEU A 495 -5.74 -42.13 -38.18
CA LEU A 495 -6.14 -42.70 -39.47
C LEU A 495 -6.45 -44.20 -39.33
N ALA A 496 -5.63 -44.94 -38.60
CA ALA A 496 -5.85 -46.36 -38.30
C ALA A 496 -7.16 -46.57 -37.52
N GLU A 497 -7.46 -45.70 -36.54
CA GLU A 497 -8.73 -45.71 -35.84
C GLU A 497 -9.94 -45.53 -36.79
N ARG A 498 -9.85 -44.57 -37.72
CA ARG A 498 -10.93 -44.31 -38.69
C ARG A 498 -11.14 -45.48 -39.64
N LEU A 499 -10.06 -46.10 -40.10
CA LEU A 499 -10.12 -47.29 -40.97
C LEU A 499 -10.70 -48.49 -40.24
N LEU A 500 -10.32 -48.72 -38.98
CA LEU A 500 -10.86 -49.81 -38.14
C LEU A 500 -12.38 -49.65 -37.93
N ARG A 501 -12.84 -48.42 -37.66
CA ARG A 501 -14.27 -48.12 -37.53
C ARG A 501 -15.04 -48.27 -38.84
N LEU A 502 -14.43 -47.93 -39.98
CA LEU A 502 -15.03 -48.13 -41.30
C LEU A 502 -15.15 -49.62 -41.65
N ALA A 503 -14.10 -50.41 -41.43
CA ALA A 503 -14.09 -51.85 -41.70
C ALA A 503 -15.14 -52.61 -40.85
N ARG A 504 -15.28 -52.25 -39.58
CA ARG A 504 -16.30 -52.86 -38.70
C ARG A 504 -17.73 -52.41 -39.02
N ARG A 505 -17.90 -51.20 -39.54
CA ARG A 505 -19.21 -50.74 -40.05
C ARG A 505 -19.63 -51.50 -41.31
N SER A 506 -18.70 -51.90 -42.18
CA SER A 506 -19.01 -52.77 -43.31
C SER A 506 -19.37 -54.20 -42.89
N GLU A 507 -18.75 -54.74 -41.83
CA GLU A 507 -19.12 -56.06 -41.28
C GLU A 507 -20.47 -56.07 -40.55
N ALA A 508 -20.95 -54.93 -40.05
CA ALA A 508 -22.25 -54.81 -39.39
C ALA A 508 -23.43 -54.59 -40.36
N VAL A 509 -23.16 -54.39 -41.66
CA VAL A 509 -24.17 -54.17 -42.72
C VAL A 509 -24.32 -55.39 -43.64
N SER A 510 -23.44 -56.39 -43.52
CA SER A 510 -23.62 -57.76 -44.03
C SER A 510 -24.28 -58.65 -42.99
#